data_AF-A0A7S2RBE0-F1
#
_entry.id   AF-A0A7S2RBE0-F1
#
_cell.length_a   1.000
_cell.length_b   1.000
_cell.length_c   1.000
_cell.angle_alpha   90.00
_cell.angle_beta   90.00
_cell.angle_gamma   90.00
#
_symmetry.space_group_name_H-M   'P 1'
#
loop_
_entity.id
_entity.type
_entity.pdbx_description
1 polymer ?
#
loop_
_entity_poly.entity_id
_entity_poly.type
_entity_poly.pdbx_seq_one_letter_code
_entity_poly.pdbx_strand_id
1 'polypeptide(L)'
;DDYQVQGQYFDNAIPKDLVHYGMIPEFVGRFPVIVSTRGLDEQNLIDILTIPRNSLMKQYRYLFSMNDVKFHMTQCGFIEIAKMAFSRGTGARGLRSITENVLMEK
;
A
#
# COMPACT_ATOMS: atom_id res chain seq x y z
N ASP A 1 1.92 4.40 15.33
CA ASP A 1 1.20 5.55 15.90
C ASP A 1 1.45 6.90 15.21
N ASP A 2 2.69 7.25 14.83
CA ASP A 2 2.99 8.59 14.29
C ASP A 2 2.45 8.87 12.85
N TYR A 3 2.37 7.85 11.99
CA TYR A 3 1.93 8.01 10.58
C TYR A 3 0.45 8.38 10.41
N GLN A 4 -0.42 7.91 11.32
CA GLN A 4 -1.86 8.23 11.30
C GLN A 4 -2.09 9.70 11.69
N VAL A 5 -1.30 10.20 12.64
CA VAL A 5 -1.36 11.59 13.13
C VAL A 5 -0.86 12.55 12.05
N GLN A 6 0.21 12.20 11.32
CA GLN A 6 0.71 13.01 10.20
C GLN A 6 -0.29 13.12 9.04
N GLY A 7 -0.99 12.03 8.72
CA GLY A 7 -2.02 12.01 7.66
C GLY A 7 -3.15 13.01 7.89
N GLN A 8 -3.57 13.21 9.14
CA GLN A 8 -4.66 14.14 9.49
C GLN A 8 -4.31 15.62 9.24
N TYR A 9 -3.03 15.99 9.28
CA TYR A 9 -2.64 17.37 8.96
C TYR A 9 -2.81 17.67 7.48
N PHE A 10 -2.59 16.68 6.60
CA PHE A 10 -2.79 16.85 5.16
C PHE A 10 -4.27 16.96 4.77
N ASP A 11 -5.20 16.40 5.56
CA ASP A 11 -6.65 16.52 5.34
C ASP A 11 -7.12 17.99 5.39
N ASN A 12 -6.37 18.88 6.04
CA ASN A 12 -6.71 20.30 6.21
C ASN A 12 -5.83 21.24 5.37
N ALA A 13 -5.02 20.71 4.45
CA ALA A 13 -4.11 21.52 3.63
C ALA A 13 -4.89 22.51 2.75
N ILE A 14 -4.49 23.77 2.76
CA ILE A 14 -5.06 24.82 1.92
C ILE A 14 -4.12 25.17 0.76
N PRO A 15 -4.63 25.74 -0.35
CA PRO A 15 -3.79 26.14 -1.50
C PRO A 15 -2.59 27.02 -1.13
N LYS A 16 -2.73 27.85 -0.10
CA LYS A 16 -1.67 28.72 0.41
C LYS A 16 -0.47 27.92 0.95
N ASP A 17 -0.72 26.76 1.55
CA ASP A 17 0.33 25.89 2.09
C ASP A 17 1.16 25.29 0.95
N LEU A 18 0.51 24.92 -0.16
CA LEU A 18 1.18 24.41 -1.36
C LEU A 18 2.05 25.48 -2.03
N VAL A 19 1.58 26.73 -2.07
CA VAL A 19 2.36 27.86 -2.57
C VAL A 19 3.56 28.13 -1.66
N HIS A 20 3.36 28.12 -0.34
CA HIS A 20 4.46 28.28 0.63
C HIS A 20 5.49 27.15 0.52
N TYR A 21 5.04 25.93 0.21
CA TYR A 21 5.89 24.77 -0.05
C TYR A 21 6.71 24.88 -1.36
N GLY A 22 6.35 25.80 -2.26
CA GLY A 22 7.11 26.10 -3.48
C GLY A 22 6.36 25.87 -4.80
N MET A 23 5.06 25.57 -4.76
CA MET A 23 4.25 25.48 -5.97
C MET A 23 3.88 26.87 -6.52
N ILE A 24 3.77 26.98 -7.84
CA ILE A 24 3.42 28.24 -8.52
C ILE A 24 1.92 28.56 -8.34
N PRO A 25 1.53 29.79 -7.97
CA PRO A 25 0.12 30.15 -7.72
C PRO A 25 -0.82 29.85 -8.91
N GLU A 26 -0.38 30.14 -10.13
CA GLU A 26 -1.14 29.89 -11.36
C GLU A 26 -1.40 28.40 -11.58
N PHE A 27 -0.47 27.54 -11.16
CA PHE A 27 -0.62 26.09 -11.24
C PHE A 27 -1.62 25.59 -10.19
N VAL A 28 -1.45 25.99 -8.92
CA VAL A 28 -2.37 25.60 -7.84
C VAL A 28 -3.79 26.09 -8.12
N GLY A 29 -3.95 27.28 -8.70
CA GLY A 29 -5.25 27.83 -9.09
C GLY A 29 -6.00 27.02 -10.16
N ARG A 30 -5.33 26.13 -10.90
CA ARG A 30 -5.98 25.22 -11.88
C ARG A 30 -6.51 23.93 -11.25
N PHE A 31 -6.16 23.64 -10.00
CA PHE A 31 -6.58 22.44 -9.27
C PHE A 31 -7.35 22.83 -8.00
N PRO A 32 -8.67 23.09 -8.11
CA PRO A 32 -9.48 23.59 -6.99
C PRO A 32 -9.80 22.52 -5.93
N VAL A 33 -9.49 21.26 -6.20
CA VAL A 33 -9.79 20.13 -5.31
C VAL A 33 -8.47 19.59 -4.76
N ILE A 34 -8.31 19.66 -3.44
CA ILE A 34 -7.18 19.08 -2.71
C ILE A 34 -7.69 17.85 -1.99
N VAL A 35 -6.99 16.73 -2.15
CA VAL A 35 -7.25 15.48 -1.44
C VAL A 35 -5.94 14.90 -0.92
N SER A 36 -5.95 14.46 0.32
CA SER A 36 -4.85 13.78 0.99
C SER A 36 -5.05 12.27 0.94
N THR A 37 -3.94 11.53 0.94
CA THR A 37 -3.95 10.09 1.15
C THR A 37 -3.45 9.78 2.56
N ARG A 38 -4.04 8.77 3.19
CA ARG A 38 -3.63 8.32 4.52
C ARG A 38 -2.53 7.26 4.41
N GLY A 39 -1.67 7.22 5.43
CA GLY A 39 -0.70 6.14 5.57
C GLY A 39 -1.41 4.78 5.69
N LEU A 40 -0.76 3.74 5.18
CA LEU A 40 -1.27 2.36 5.26
C LEU A 40 -0.90 1.77 6.61
N ASP A 41 -1.87 1.18 7.30
CA ASP A 41 -1.61 0.31 8.45
C ASP A 41 -1.43 -1.17 8.03
N GLU A 42 -1.07 -2.03 8.98
CA GLU A 42 -0.90 -3.46 8.74
C GLU A 42 -2.18 -4.12 8.19
N GLN A 43 -3.36 -3.71 8.67
CA GLN A 43 -4.62 -4.26 8.21
C GLN A 43 -4.89 -3.88 6.75
N ASN A 44 -4.61 -2.63 6.36
CA ASN A 44 -4.72 -2.17 4.98
C ASN A 44 -3.79 -2.98 4.06
N LEU A 45 -2.60 -3.35 4.54
CA LEU A 45 -1.67 -4.18 3.77
C LEU A 45 -2.19 -5.61 3.56
N ILE A 46 -2.82 -6.21 4.58
CA ILE A 46 -3.51 -7.51 4.47
C ILE A 46 -4.66 -7.42 3.47
N ASP A 47 -5.45 -6.35 3.55
CA ASP A 47 -6.57 -6.11 2.65
C ASP A 47 -6.08 -6.01 1.20
N ILE A 48 -5.01 -5.25 0.95
CA ILE A 48 -4.39 -5.13 -0.38
C ILE A 48 -3.91 -6.49 -0.91
N LEU A 49 -3.38 -7.35 -0.06
CA LEU A 49 -2.96 -8.70 -0.43
C LEU A 49 -4.12 -9.61 -0.86
N THR A 50 -5.33 -9.39 -0.34
CA THR A 50 -6.41 -10.40 -0.37
C THR A 50 -7.72 -9.95 -1.03
N ILE A 51 -8.16 -8.70 -0.79
CA ILE A 51 -9.50 -8.20 -1.14
C ILE A 51 -9.61 -7.75 -2.59
N PRO A 52 -8.70 -6.89 -3.14
CA PRO A 52 -8.86 -6.34 -4.48
C PRO A 52 -9.10 -7.41 -5.53
N ARG A 53 -9.85 -7.07 -6.59
CA ARG A 53 -10.09 -8.00 -7.72
C ARG A 53 -8.78 -8.55 -8.26
N ASN A 54 -7.77 -7.69 -8.39
CA ASN A 54 -6.43 -8.03 -8.85
C ASN A 54 -5.42 -8.09 -7.69
N SER A 55 -5.83 -8.55 -6.51
CA SER A 55 -4.94 -8.75 -5.37
C SER A 55 -3.80 -9.73 -5.68
N LEU A 56 -2.67 -9.56 -5.00
CA LEU A 56 -1.47 -10.37 -5.21
C LEU A 56 -1.76 -11.87 -4.99
N MET A 57 -2.58 -12.22 -3.99
CA MET A 57 -2.92 -13.61 -3.70
C MET A 57 -3.80 -14.26 -4.76
N LYS A 58 -4.71 -13.50 -5.37
CA LYS A 58 -5.50 -13.99 -6.51
C LYS A 58 -4.61 -14.23 -7.72
N GLN A 59 -3.62 -13.35 -7.95
CA GLN A 59 -2.63 -13.52 -9.01
C GLN A 59 -1.80 -14.79 -8.82
N TYR A 60 -1.27 -15.05 -7.61
CA TYR A 60 -0.51 -16.28 -7.35
C TYR A 60 -1.37 -17.53 -7.43
N ARG A 61 -2.59 -17.52 -6.86
CA ARG A 61 -3.50 -18.66 -7.02
C ARG A 61 -3.73 -19.01 -8.48
N TYR A 62 -3.93 -18.01 -9.33
CA TYR A 62 -4.08 -18.22 -10.77
C TYR A 62 -2.80 -18.78 -11.40
N LEU A 63 -1.63 -18.21 -11.09
CA LEU A 63 -0.35 -18.67 -11.62
C LEU A 63 -0.04 -20.14 -11.27
N PHE A 64 -0.25 -20.53 -10.01
CA PHE A 64 -0.05 -21.92 -9.58
C PHE A 64 -1.09 -22.86 -10.20
N SER A 65 -2.33 -22.40 -10.40
CA SER A 65 -3.37 -23.22 -11.03
C SER A 65 -3.08 -23.58 -12.49
N MET A 66 -2.24 -22.81 -13.19
CA MET A 66 -1.77 -23.16 -14.55
C MET A 66 -0.96 -24.46 -14.59
N ASN A 67 -0.40 -24.87 -13.44
CA ASN A 67 0.36 -26.10 -13.29
C ASN A 67 -0.40 -27.11 -12.42
N ASP A 68 -1.73 -26.98 -12.31
CA ASP A 68 -2.60 -27.81 -11.48
C ASP A 68 -2.24 -27.83 -9.98
N VAL A 69 -1.52 -26.81 -9.50
CA VAL A 69 -1.14 -26.68 -8.08
C VAL A 69 -2.14 -25.80 -7.32
N LYS A 70 -2.63 -26.31 -6.18
CA LYS A 70 -3.46 -25.54 -5.24
C LYS A 70 -2.59 -24.70 -4.31
N PHE A 71 -2.57 -23.39 -4.53
CA PHE A 71 -1.89 -22.43 -3.66
C PHE A 71 -2.80 -21.97 -2.50
N HIS A 72 -2.34 -22.17 -1.26
CA HIS A 72 -3.00 -21.70 -0.05
C HIS A 72 -2.02 -20.93 0.83
N MET A 73 -2.47 -19.82 1.41
CA MET A 73 -1.72 -19.04 2.39
C MET A 73 -2.57 -18.89 3.64
N THR A 74 -1.94 -19.10 4.80
CA THR A 74 -2.59 -19.02 6.10
C THR A 74 -2.75 -17.56 6.55
N GLN A 75 -3.69 -17.33 7.47
CA GLN A 75 -3.90 -16.00 8.06
C GLN A 75 -2.63 -15.45 8.73
N CYS A 76 -1.89 -16.30 9.45
CA CYS A 76 -0.60 -15.92 10.04
C CYS A 76 0.41 -15.48 8.98
N GLY A 77 0.41 -16.14 7.81
CA GLY A 77 1.27 -15.75 6.68
C GLY A 77 0.98 -14.34 6.17
N PHE A 78 -0.29 -13.96 6.04
CA PHE A 78 -0.66 -12.59 5.65
C PHE A 78 -0.19 -11.55 6.66
N ILE A 79 -0.40 -11.84 7.95
CA ILE A 79 0.00 -10.96 9.05
C ILE A 79 1.51 -10.73 9.03
N GLU A 80 2.32 -11.80 8.91
CA GLU A 80 3.78 -11.66 8.92
C GLU A 80 4.32 -10.95 7.67
N ILE A 81 3.74 -11.16 6.49
CA ILE A 81 4.10 -10.40 5.28
C ILE A 81 3.76 -8.91 5.46
N ALA A 82 2.58 -8.59 6.01
CA ALA A 82 2.17 -7.21 6.26
C ALA A 82 3.08 -6.51 7.28
N LYS A 83 3.40 -7.16 8.39
CA LYS A 83 4.37 -6.66 9.39
C LYS A 83 5.75 -6.40 8.80
N MET A 84 6.25 -7.32 7.96
CA MET A 84 7.53 -7.13 7.28
C MET A 84 7.50 -5.95 6.31
N ALA A 85 6.40 -5.77 5.56
CA ALA A 85 6.26 -4.64 4.63
C ALA A 85 6.15 -3.30 5.36
N PHE A 86 5.42 -3.28 6.48
CA PHE A 86 5.23 -2.11 7.33
C PHE A 86 6.55 -1.70 8.00
N SER A 87 7.27 -2.63 8.61
CA SER A 87 8.56 -2.36 9.27
C SER A 87 9.66 -1.86 8.32
N ARG A 88 9.62 -2.28 7.04
CA ARG A 88 10.56 -1.79 6.01
C ARG A 88 10.21 -0.40 5.45
N GLY A 89 9.08 0.20 5.83
CA GLY A 89 8.63 1.51 5.32
C GLY A 89 8.30 1.52 3.83
N THR A 90 8.16 0.34 3.20
CA THR A 90 7.94 0.19 1.75
C THR A 90 6.46 0.26 1.36
N GLY A 91 5.55 0.18 2.33
CA GLY A 91 4.12 0.15 2.13
C GLY A 91 3.68 -0.99 1.21
N ALA A 92 2.60 -0.77 0.45
CA ALA A 92 2.04 -1.78 -0.45
C ALA A 92 3.01 -2.27 -1.55
N ARG A 93 4.02 -1.46 -1.90
CA ARG A 93 5.01 -1.81 -2.94
C ARG A 93 5.91 -2.97 -2.51
N GLY A 94 6.24 -3.06 -1.22
CA GLY A 94 7.10 -4.11 -0.68
C GLY A 94 6.44 -5.49 -0.60
N LEU A 95 5.10 -5.55 -0.60
CA LEU A 95 4.34 -6.79 -0.44
C LEU A 95 4.69 -7.84 -1.51
N ARG A 96 4.86 -7.41 -2.77
CA ARG A 96 5.26 -8.30 -3.87
C ARG A 96 6.64 -8.89 -3.64
N SER A 97 7.65 -8.05 -3.41
CA SER A 97 9.02 -8.52 -3.22
C SER A 97 9.15 -9.47 -2.02
N ILE A 98 8.48 -9.16 -0.90
CA ILE A 98 8.49 -10.03 0.28
C ILE A 98 7.87 -11.38 -0.05
N THR A 99 6.72 -11.39 -0.75
CA THR A 99 6.04 -12.62 -1.15
C THR A 99 6.89 -13.45 -2.12
N GLU A 100 7.50 -12.83 -3.13
CA GLU A 100 8.36 -13.51 -4.11
C GLU A 100 9.57 -14.16 -3.44
N ASN A 101 10.20 -13.46 -2.50
CA ASN A 101 11.33 -14.00 -1.75
C ASN A 101 10.95 -15.24 -0.91
N VAL A 102 9.70 -15.36 -0.47
CA VAL A 102 9.22 -16.54 0.28
C VAL A 102 8.88 -17.70 -0.66
N LEU A 103 8.44 -17.41 -1.88
CA LEU A 103 8.03 -18.41 -2.87
C LEU A 103 9.18 -18.94 -3.72
N MET A 104 10.28 -18.19 -3.83
CA MET A 104 11.49 -18.63 -4.54
C MET A 104 12.43 -19.40 -3.60
N GLU A 105 12.85 -20.59 -4.01
CA GLU A 105 14.03 -21.24 -3.42
C GLU A 105 15.30 -20.44 -3.77
N LYS A 106 16.25 -20.40 -2.84
CA LYS A 106 17.64 -20.06 -3.14
C LYS A 106 18.43 -21.32 -3.40
#